data_AF-A0A923EI54-F1
#
_entry.id   AF-A0A923EI54-F1
#
_cell.length_a   1.000
_cell.length_b   1.000
_cell.length_c   1.000
_cell.angle_alpha   90.00
_cell.angle_beta   90.00
_cell.angle_gamma   90.00
#
_symmetry.space_group_name_H-M   'P 1'
#
loop_
_entity.id
_entity.type
_entity.pdbx_description
1 polymer ?
#
loop_
_entity_poly.entity_id
_entity_poly.type
_entity_poly.pdbx_seq_one_letter_code
_entity_poly.pdbx_strand_id
1 'polypeptide(L)'
;MTVNQKKFPPCFGDIETVFPKGEEGLRQTPESCMICCYKTPCLRKAMADKGGITVRQEMVDRAYASGMVGFFERWSRKKALSTQKLRKDKL
;
A
#
# COMPACT_ATOMS: atom_id res chain seq x y z
N MET A 1 16.65 6.73 33.04
CA MET A 1 15.50 7.46 32.44
C MET A 1 14.97 6.62 31.28
N THR A 2 13.85 5.93 31.49
CA THR A 2 13.23 5.04 30.50
C THR A 2 12.48 5.88 29.46
N VAL A 3 13.07 6.02 28.26
CA VAL A 3 12.48 6.83 27.18
C VAL A 3 11.33 6.05 26.55
N ASN A 4 10.13 6.52 26.84
CA ASN A 4 8.84 5.93 26.47
C ASN A 4 8.66 5.87 24.94
N GLN A 5 8.04 4.78 24.50
CA GLN A 5 7.86 4.38 23.10
C GLN A 5 6.79 5.25 22.39
N LYS A 6 6.92 5.40 21.05
CA LYS A 6 6.04 6.07 20.06
C LYS A 6 6.38 7.55 19.74
N LYS A 7 7.27 7.76 18.76
CA LYS A 7 7.50 9.06 18.09
C LYS A 7 7.06 9.03 16.61
N PHE A 8 5.93 8.41 16.30
CA PHE A 8 5.37 8.46 14.95
C PHE A 8 4.01 9.15 14.99
N PRO A 9 3.69 9.98 13.98
CA PRO A 9 2.36 10.57 13.89
C PRO A 9 1.30 9.45 13.75
N PRO A 10 0.05 9.71 14.13
CA PRO A 10 -1.01 8.70 14.09
C PRO A 10 -1.28 8.15 12.68
N CYS A 11 -1.01 8.94 11.64
CA CYS A 11 -1.13 8.54 10.24
C CYS A 11 0.03 7.65 9.73
N PHE A 12 1.04 7.35 10.56
CA PHE A 12 2.25 6.69 10.10
C PHE A 12 2.01 5.22 9.68
N GLY A 13 2.09 4.98 8.37
CA GLY A 13 1.88 3.67 7.76
C GLY A 13 0.42 3.39 7.41
N ASP A 14 -0.49 4.35 7.56
CA ASP A 14 -1.87 4.19 7.11
C ASP A 14 -1.98 4.48 5.60
N ILE A 15 -2.18 3.43 4.80
CA ILE A 15 -2.16 3.51 3.34
C ILE A 15 -3.25 4.43 2.79
N GLU A 16 -4.43 4.47 3.42
CA GLU A 16 -5.55 5.28 2.93
C GLU A 16 -5.34 6.77 3.24
N THR A 17 -4.56 7.10 4.27
CA THR A 17 -4.20 8.48 4.59
C THR A 17 -2.98 8.97 3.81
N VAL A 18 -1.93 8.15 3.66
CA VAL A 18 -0.64 8.57 3.06
C VAL A 18 -0.57 8.36 1.56
N PHE A 19 -1.41 7.47 1.04
CA PHE A 19 -1.54 7.18 -0.38
C PHE A 19 -3.01 6.90 -0.76
N PRO A 20 -3.91 7.87 -0.50
CA PRO A 20 -5.33 7.77 -0.82
C PRO A 20 -5.56 7.56 -2.32
N LYS A 21 -6.72 6.99 -2.63
CA LYS A 21 -7.25 6.98 -3.99
C LYS A 21 -7.79 8.38 -4.32
N GLY A 22 -7.21 9.02 -5.33
CA GLY A 22 -7.66 10.30 -5.86
C GLY A 22 -8.93 10.15 -6.70
N GLU A 23 -9.49 11.30 -7.10
CA GLU A 23 -10.76 11.40 -7.82
C GLU A 23 -10.76 10.66 -9.16
N GLU A 24 -9.61 10.64 -9.85
CA GLU A 24 -9.42 9.91 -11.12
C GLU A 24 -9.17 8.41 -10.94
N GLY A 25 -9.30 7.88 -9.72
CA GLY A 25 -9.08 6.48 -9.39
C GLY A 25 -7.60 6.05 -9.33
N LEU A 26 -6.68 7.01 -9.50
CA LEU A 26 -5.26 6.85 -9.27
C LEU A 26 -4.91 7.23 -7.84
N ARG A 27 -4.01 6.46 -7.21
CA ARG A 27 -3.52 6.81 -5.87
C ARG A 27 -2.47 7.90 -5.96
N GLN A 28 -2.54 8.88 -5.04
CA GLN A 28 -1.64 10.02 -5.00
C GLN A 28 -1.21 10.29 -3.56
N THR A 29 0.02 10.78 -3.37
CA THR A 29 0.50 11.20 -2.05
C THR A 29 0.07 12.65 -1.80
N PRO A 30 -0.59 12.96 -0.67
CA PRO A 30 -0.99 14.33 -0.35
C PRO A 30 0.22 15.27 -0.23
N GLU A 31 0.05 16.54 -0.58
CA GLU A 31 1.12 17.55 -0.48
C GLU A 31 1.65 17.70 0.95
N SER A 32 0.78 17.54 1.96
CA SER A 32 1.18 17.55 3.37
C SER A 32 2.20 16.47 3.71
N CYS A 33 2.15 15.31 3.05
CA CYS A 33 3.12 14.23 3.23
C CYS A 33 4.47 14.53 2.55
N MET A 34 4.52 15.41 1.55
CA MET A 34 5.78 15.75 0.85
C MET A 34 6.74 16.54 1.75
N ILE A 35 6.20 17.33 2.68
CA ILE A 35 6.94 18.16 3.65
C ILE A 35 7.29 17.34 4.91
N CYS A 36 6.67 16.16 5.10
CA CYS A 36 6.89 15.32 6.26
C CYS A 36 8.28 14.65 6.24
N CYS A 37 9.01 14.77 7.36
CA CYS A 37 10.34 14.14 7.52
C CYS A 37 10.30 12.60 7.48
N TYR A 38 9.13 11.99 7.70
CA TYR A 38 8.94 10.55 7.69
C TYR A 38 8.38 10.01 6.35
N LYS A 39 8.29 10.81 5.28
CA LYS A 39 7.55 10.39 4.06
C LYS A 39 7.98 9.04 3.50
N THR A 40 9.28 8.79 3.41
CA THR A 40 9.84 7.56 2.83
C THR A 40 9.65 6.35 3.74
N PRO A 41 10.01 6.37 5.05
CA PRO A 41 9.72 5.24 5.93
C PRO A 41 8.22 5.00 6.14
N CYS A 42 7.41 6.06 6.12
CA CYS A 42 5.96 5.98 6.27
C CYS A 42 5.31 5.22 5.10
N LEU A 43 5.60 5.66 3.87
CA LEU A 43 5.07 5.01 2.67
C LEU A 43 5.59 3.57 2.53
N ARG A 44 6.86 3.34 2.88
CA ARG A 44 7.43 1.98 2.87
C ARG A 44 6.72 1.06 3.84
N LYS A 45 6.40 1.53 5.04
CA LYS A 45 5.62 0.77 6.03
C LYS A 45 4.20 0.51 5.51
N ALA A 46 3.51 1.53 5.02
CA ALA A 46 2.16 1.40 4.46
C ALA A 46 2.10 0.37 3.33
N MET A 47 3.10 0.39 2.42
CA MET A 47 3.22 -0.55 1.32
C MET A 47 3.65 -1.96 1.74
N ALA A 48 4.35 -2.10 2.86
CA ALA A 48 4.70 -3.39 3.40
C ALA A 48 3.46 -4.10 3.96
N ASP A 49 2.52 -3.36 4.57
CA ASP A 49 1.36 -3.90 5.27
C ASP A 49 0.21 -4.37 4.36
N LYS A 50 -0.86 -4.88 4.99
CA LYS A 50 -2.03 -5.47 4.31
C LYS A 50 -2.64 -4.51 3.29
N GLY A 51 -2.65 -3.21 3.62
CA GLY A 51 -3.08 -2.14 2.73
C GLY A 51 -2.25 -2.08 1.44
N GLY A 52 -0.92 -2.15 1.55
CA GLY A 52 -0.02 -2.22 0.39
C GLY A 52 -0.22 -3.43 -0.51
N ILE A 53 -0.64 -4.59 0.04
CA ILE A 53 -0.99 -5.75 -0.76
C ILE A 53 -2.23 -5.48 -1.61
N THR A 54 -3.24 -4.81 -1.06
CA THR A 54 -4.42 -4.38 -1.80
C THR A 54 -4.06 -3.39 -2.92
N VAL A 55 -3.13 -2.45 -2.67
CA VAL A 55 -2.60 -1.55 -3.73
C VAL A 55 -2.00 -2.36 -4.89
N ARG A 56 -1.19 -3.39 -4.60
CA ARG A 56 -0.59 -4.25 -5.64
C ARG A 56 -1.66 -5.03 -6.43
N GLN A 57 -2.72 -5.48 -5.77
CA GLN A 57 -3.84 -6.14 -6.46
C GLN A 57 -4.53 -5.20 -7.45
N GLU A 58 -4.74 -3.94 -7.08
CA GLU A 58 -5.28 -2.92 -7.98
C GLU A 58 -4.36 -2.65 -9.17
N MET A 59 -3.03 -2.63 -8.97
CA MET A 59 -2.07 -2.48 -10.07
C MET A 59 -2.18 -3.64 -11.08
N VAL A 60 -2.38 -4.88 -10.59
CA VAL A 60 -2.61 -6.05 -11.45
C VAL A 60 -3.93 -5.91 -12.22
N ASP A 61 -4.99 -5.41 -11.58
CA ASP A 61 -6.26 -5.16 -12.27
C ASP A 61 -6.14 -4.06 -13.33
N ARG A 62 -5.43 -2.95 -13.04
CA ARG A 62 -5.15 -1.90 -14.03
C ARG A 62 -4.36 -2.43 -15.22
N ALA A 63 -3.32 -3.23 -14.97
CA ALA A 63 -2.51 -3.84 -16.04
C ALA A 63 -3.32 -4.80 -16.92
N TYR A 64 -4.31 -5.49 -16.35
CA TYR A 64 -5.21 -6.34 -17.11
C TYR A 64 -6.20 -5.52 -17.94
N ALA A 65 -6.77 -4.47 -17.35
CA ALA A 65 -7.68 -3.55 -18.05
C ALA A 65 -7.01 -2.82 -19.21
N SER A 66 -5.72 -2.50 -19.10
CA SER A 66 -4.92 -1.92 -20.19
C SER A 66 -4.40 -2.95 -21.22
N GLY A 67 -4.70 -4.25 -21.04
CA GLY A 67 -4.25 -5.32 -21.93
C GLY A 67 -2.77 -5.69 -21.80
N MET A 68 -2.04 -5.14 -20.82
CA MET A 68 -0.62 -5.43 -20.60
C MET A 68 -0.37 -6.83 -20.04
N VAL A 69 -1.37 -7.45 -19.41
CA VAL A 69 -1.28 -8.83 -18.89
C VAL A 69 -2.49 -9.64 -19.30
N GLY A 70 -2.29 -10.95 -19.52
CA GLY A 70 -3.35 -11.89 -19.83
C GLY A 70 -4.13 -12.39 -18.60
N PHE A 71 -5.20 -13.13 -18.84
CA PHE A 71 -6.06 -13.69 -17.77
C PHE A 71 -5.28 -14.58 -16.79
N PHE A 72 -4.48 -15.52 -17.29
CA PHE A 72 -3.71 -16.45 -16.46
C PHE A 72 -2.68 -15.73 -15.59
N GLU A 73 -2.01 -14.73 -16.15
CA GLU A 73 -1.03 -13.92 -15.44
C GLU A 73 -1.69 -13.08 -14.35
N ARG A 74 -2.82 -12.42 -14.66
CA ARG A 74 -3.64 -11.72 -13.66
C ARG A 74 -4.02 -12.65 -12.51
N TRP A 75 -4.56 -13.82 -12.82
CA TRP A 75 -4.99 -14.79 -11.82
C TRP A 75 -3.82 -15.26 -10.95
N SER A 76 -2.70 -15.65 -11.56
CA SER A 76 -1.49 -16.10 -10.87
C SER A 76 -0.96 -15.03 -9.90
N ARG A 77 -0.80 -13.79 -10.39
CA ARG A 77 -0.33 -12.65 -9.58
C ARG A 77 -1.30 -12.35 -8.43
N LYS A 78 -2.61 -12.33 -8.68
CA LYS A 78 -3.61 -12.14 -7.62
C LYS A 78 -3.56 -13.24 -6.56
N LYS A 79 -3.42 -14.51 -6.97
CA LYS A 79 -3.35 -15.65 -6.05
C LYS A 79 -2.11 -15.58 -5.15
N ALA A 80 -0.96 -15.20 -5.70
CA ALA A 80 0.27 -14.98 -4.94
C ALA A 80 0.08 -13.86 -3.89
N LEU A 81 -0.50 -12.73 -4.28
CA LEU A 81 -0.79 -11.60 -3.39
C LEU A 81 -1.80 -11.97 -2.28
N SER A 82 -2.86 -12.72 -2.62
CA SER A 82 -3.85 -13.18 -1.63
C SER A 82 -3.22 -14.11 -0.59
N THR A 83 -2.32 -15.00 -1.02
CA THR A 83 -1.56 -15.87 -0.11
C THR A 83 -0.67 -15.05 0.83
N GLN A 84 0.00 -14.02 0.30
CA GLN A 84 0.80 -13.11 1.12
C GLN A 84 -0.06 -12.36 2.14
N LYS A 85 -1.27 -11.93 1.76
CA LYS A 85 -2.22 -11.25 2.67
C LYS A 85 -2.61 -12.16 3.84
N LEU A 86 -3.00 -13.40 3.54
CA LEU A 86 -3.36 -14.40 4.56
C LEU A 86 -2.21 -14.70 5.53
N ARG A 87 -0.97 -14.75 5.05
CA ARG A 87 0.21 -14.93 5.91
C ARG A 87 0.41 -13.74 6.86
N LYS A 88 0.12 -12.51 6.39
CA LYS A 88 0.13 -11.30 7.21
C LYS A 88 -1.07 -11.17 8.14
N ASP A 89 -2.17 -11.86 7.90
CA ASP A 89 -3.34 -11.88 8.79
C ASP A 89 -3.14 -12.77 10.02
N LYS A 90 -2.29 -13.79 9.92
CA LYS A 90 -1.97 -14.71 11.03
C LYS A 90 -0.84 -14.23 11.94
N LEU A 91 -0.24 -13.07 11.66
CA LEU A 91 0.96 -12.53 12.30
C LEU A 91 0.62 -11.20 12.98
#